data_AF-A0A8S0V5M9-F1
#
_entry.id   AF-A0A8S0V5M9-F1
#
_cell.length_a   1.000
_cell.length_b   1.000
_cell.length_c   1.000
_cell.angle_alpha   90.00
_cell.angle_beta   90.00
_cell.angle_gamma   90.00
#
_symmetry.space_group_name_H-M   'P 1'
#
loop_
_entity.id
_entity.type
_entity.pdbx_description
1 polymer ?
#
loop_
_entity_poly.entity_id
_entity_poly.type
_entity_poly.pdbx_seq_one_letter_code
_entity_poly.pdbx_strand_id
1 'polypeptide(L)'
;MQLLSATPSCAKSCSLSPPLFWQRMDRSGEGYKSVDKTQNEERKFLKCLVPPLMAAIVALSPLCNTPVSLGQTIDGQKGATLFHRACIGCHDSGGNIIQPGATLFLKDLERNGVDKEEEIYQVTYYGKGRMPGFGENCTPRGQCTFGPRLQEDEIKLLAEFVKSQADRGWPSIETDGE
;
A
#
# COMPACT_ATOMS: atom_id res chain seq x y z
N MET A 1 30.24 -38.53 -9.55
CA MET A 1 30.27 -38.24 -8.09
C MET A 1 28.87 -37.82 -7.67
N GLN A 2 28.43 -38.34 -6.53
CA GLN A 2 27.04 -38.52 -6.12
C GLN A 2 26.26 -37.21 -5.88
N LEU A 3 24.96 -37.30 -6.18
CA LEU A 3 23.88 -36.42 -5.75
C LEU A 3 23.69 -36.51 -4.22
N LEU A 4 23.58 -35.39 -3.53
CA LEU A 4 22.97 -35.30 -2.20
C LEU A 4 22.15 -34.01 -2.08
N SER A 5 20.83 -34.18 -2.20
CA SER A 5 19.80 -33.25 -1.75
C SER A 5 19.54 -33.44 -0.25
N ALA A 6 19.36 -32.36 0.50
CA ALA A 6 18.90 -32.42 1.89
C ALA A 6 17.84 -31.34 2.17
N THR A 7 16.65 -31.79 2.55
CA THR A 7 15.58 -31.03 3.21
C THR A 7 15.50 -31.45 4.67
N PRO A 8 15.00 -30.60 5.58
CA PRO A 8 14.19 -31.08 6.72
C PRO A 8 12.85 -30.33 6.75
N SER A 9 11.70 -30.99 6.74
CA SER A 9 11.08 -31.89 7.75
C SER A 9 10.14 -31.15 8.69
N CYS A 10 8.94 -31.72 8.79
CA CYS A 10 7.70 -31.23 9.39
C CYS A 10 7.41 -31.96 10.72
N ALA A 11 6.80 -31.28 11.69
CA ALA A 11 6.08 -31.87 12.84
C ALA A 11 5.02 -30.85 13.31
N LYS A 12 3.69 -31.11 13.23
CA LYS A 12 2.80 -31.86 14.18
C LYS A 12 2.81 -31.25 15.60
N SER A 13 1.72 -30.98 16.33
CA SER A 13 0.30 -31.40 16.25
C SER A 13 -0.64 -30.49 17.09
N CYS A 14 -1.94 -30.73 16.88
CA CYS A 14 -3.18 -30.23 17.49
C CYS A 14 -3.37 -30.42 19.01
N SER A 15 -4.28 -29.61 19.62
CA SER A 15 -5.46 -30.02 20.45
C SER A 15 -6.02 -28.80 21.24
N LEU A 16 -7.24 -28.31 20.97
CA LEU A 16 -8.54 -28.65 21.60
C LEU A 16 -8.84 -27.99 22.96
N SER A 17 -9.71 -26.96 22.89
CA SER A 17 -10.92 -26.67 23.68
C SER A 17 -10.94 -26.40 25.20
N PRO A 18 -11.88 -25.55 25.69
CA PRO A 18 -12.10 -25.13 27.09
C PRO A 18 -13.04 -26.12 27.82
N PRO A 19 -13.42 -25.93 29.12
CA PRO A 19 -14.72 -25.26 29.41
C PRO A 19 -14.99 -24.76 30.88
N LEU A 20 -16.26 -24.36 31.10
CA LEU A 20 -17.08 -24.32 32.34
C LEU A 20 -16.94 -23.10 33.28
N PHE A 21 -17.98 -22.28 33.50
CA PHE A 21 -19.33 -22.54 34.07
C PHE A 21 -19.28 -22.84 35.57
N TRP A 22 -19.72 -21.88 36.39
CA TRP A 22 -20.20 -22.15 37.74
C TRP A 22 -21.39 -21.25 38.09
N GLN A 23 -22.35 -21.86 38.74
CA GLN A 23 -23.73 -21.44 38.98
C GLN A 23 -24.05 -21.74 40.45
N ARG A 24 -24.60 -20.80 41.22
CA ARG A 24 -25.44 -21.01 42.44
C ARG A 24 -25.85 -19.65 43.02
N MET A 25 -27.12 -19.23 43.02
CA MET A 25 -28.27 -19.55 43.89
C MET A 25 -28.10 -19.22 45.37
N ASP A 26 -28.95 -18.31 45.89
CA ASP A 26 -29.87 -18.44 47.03
C ASP A 26 -30.60 -17.08 47.27
N ARG A 27 -31.52 -16.93 48.22
CA ARG A 27 -32.98 -17.17 48.27
C ARG A 27 -33.52 -16.32 49.44
N SER A 28 -34.84 -16.04 49.50
CA SER A 28 -35.64 -15.45 50.61
C SER A 28 -35.58 -13.91 50.83
N GLY A 29 -36.65 -13.18 51.15
CA GLY A 29 -38.08 -13.48 51.40
C GLY A 29 -38.88 -12.17 51.68
N GLU A 30 -40.21 -12.25 51.49
CA GLU A 30 -41.34 -11.48 52.08
C GLU A 30 -41.32 -9.92 52.13
N GLY A 31 -42.37 -9.15 51.81
CA GLY A 31 -43.77 -9.47 51.49
C GLY A 31 -44.62 -8.21 51.25
N TYR A 32 -45.95 -8.42 51.17
CA TYR A 32 -47.09 -7.47 51.22
C TYR A 32 -47.77 -6.99 49.90
N LYS A 33 -48.97 -7.58 49.69
CA LYS A 33 -50.28 -7.11 49.17
C LYS A 33 -50.39 -5.65 48.66
N SER A 34 -51.22 -5.26 47.69
CA SER A 34 -52.27 -5.85 46.82
C SER A 34 -52.79 -4.71 45.92
N VAL A 35 -53.55 -5.05 44.86
CA VAL A 35 -54.42 -4.17 44.05
C VAL A 35 -53.64 -3.27 43.07
N ASP A 36 -53.84 -3.28 41.74
CA ASP A 36 -55.09 -3.31 40.99
C ASP A 36 -54.88 -3.96 39.61
N LYS A 37 -55.89 -4.73 39.17
CA LYS A 37 -56.07 -5.10 37.75
C LYS A 37 -56.22 -3.80 36.97
N THR A 38 -55.63 -3.70 35.79
CA THR A 38 -56.36 -3.38 34.53
C THR A 38 -55.34 -3.14 33.40
N GLN A 39 -55.23 -4.17 32.55
CA GLN A 39 -55.15 -4.08 31.09
C GLN A 39 -53.97 -3.26 30.51
N ASN A 40 -52.83 -3.88 30.16
CA ASN A 40 -52.66 -4.82 29.04
C ASN A 40 -53.23 -4.33 27.70
N GLU A 41 -52.98 -3.09 27.30
CA GLU A 41 -53.18 -2.62 25.91
C GLU A 41 -51.96 -1.85 25.36
N GLU A 42 -51.12 -1.24 26.20
CA GLU A 42 -50.00 -0.39 25.74
C GLU A 42 -48.67 -1.15 25.51
N ARG A 43 -48.64 -2.49 25.64
CA ARG A 43 -47.41 -3.30 25.46
C ARG A 43 -47.43 -4.22 24.25
N LYS A 44 -48.36 -4.00 23.32
CA LYS A 44 -48.40 -4.65 22.01
C LYS A 44 -47.78 -3.81 20.89
N PHE A 45 -47.47 -2.55 21.13
CA PHE A 45 -46.92 -1.68 20.08
C PHE A 45 -45.39 -1.75 19.95
N LEU A 46 -44.70 -2.28 20.97
CA LEU A 46 -43.23 -2.32 21.01
C LEU A 46 -42.63 -3.72 20.75
N LYS A 47 -43.42 -4.66 20.22
CA LYS A 47 -42.96 -6.04 19.92
C LYS A 47 -43.17 -6.47 18.47
N CYS A 48 -43.40 -5.55 17.54
CA CYS A 48 -43.69 -5.89 16.15
C CYS A 48 -42.75 -5.21 15.11
N LEU A 49 -41.52 -4.84 15.48
CA LEU A 49 -40.57 -4.23 14.54
C LEU A 49 -39.14 -4.80 14.68
N VAL A 50 -39.03 -6.13 14.76
CA VAL A 50 -37.75 -6.85 14.70
C VAL A 50 -37.89 -8.08 13.77
N PRO A 51 -38.55 -7.98 12.59
CA PRO A 51 -37.79 -8.00 11.32
C PRO A 51 -38.60 -7.50 10.09
N PRO A 52 -38.30 -6.33 9.47
CA PRO A 52 -37.56 -6.40 8.21
C PRO A 52 -36.71 -5.14 7.93
N LEU A 53 -36.29 -4.37 8.94
CA LEU A 53 -35.45 -3.17 8.74
C LEU A 53 -33.93 -3.49 8.70
N MET A 54 -33.56 -4.73 8.37
CA MET A 54 -32.17 -5.10 8.07
C MET A 54 -31.98 -5.61 6.63
N ALA A 55 -33.02 -5.52 5.79
CA ALA A 55 -32.90 -5.77 4.35
C ALA A 55 -32.78 -4.46 3.53
N ALA A 56 -33.14 -3.31 4.10
CA ALA A 56 -33.15 -2.04 3.38
C ALA A 56 -31.81 -1.26 3.41
N ILE A 57 -30.84 -1.68 4.23
CA ILE A 57 -29.54 -1.00 4.33
C ILE A 57 -28.53 -1.54 3.29
N VAL A 58 -28.73 -2.76 2.79
CA VAL A 58 -27.87 -3.35 1.74
C VAL A 58 -28.19 -2.77 0.35
N ALA A 59 -29.36 -2.20 0.14
CA ALA A 59 -29.80 -1.69 -1.18
C ALA A 59 -29.34 -0.25 -1.51
N LEU A 60 -28.69 0.46 -0.58
CA LEU A 60 -28.16 1.82 -0.79
C LEU A 60 -26.67 1.94 -0.45
N SER A 61 -25.91 0.85 -0.52
CA SER A 61 -24.45 0.97 -0.49
C SER A 61 -24.03 1.68 -1.78
N PRO A 62 -23.51 2.92 -1.74
CA PRO A 62 -22.82 3.43 -2.91
C PRO A 62 -21.67 2.44 -3.14
N LEU A 63 -21.58 1.84 -4.32
CA LEU A 63 -20.34 1.18 -4.71
C LEU A 63 -19.26 2.24 -4.57
N CYS A 64 -18.39 2.10 -3.57
CA CYS A 64 -17.26 2.97 -3.29
C CYS A 64 -16.21 2.77 -4.38
N ASN A 65 -16.53 3.09 -5.63
CA ASN A 65 -15.55 3.28 -6.67
C ASN A 65 -14.91 4.63 -6.36
N THR A 66 -13.87 4.65 -5.53
CA THR A 66 -13.01 5.82 -5.43
C THR A 66 -12.55 6.14 -6.85
N PRO A 67 -12.88 7.30 -7.43
CA PRO A 67 -12.33 7.66 -8.72
C PRO A 67 -10.81 7.77 -8.52
N VAL A 68 -10.06 6.81 -9.08
CA VAL A 68 -8.63 6.99 -9.28
C VAL A 68 -8.50 8.27 -10.09
N SER A 69 -7.87 9.28 -9.51
CA SER A 69 -7.78 10.61 -10.09
C SER A 69 -7.14 10.48 -11.48
N LEU A 70 -7.86 10.90 -12.53
CA LEU A 70 -7.37 10.89 -13.90
C LEU A 70 -5.99 11.58 -14.01
N GLY A 71 -5.74 12.61 -13.19
CA GLY A 71 -4.45 13.29 -13.11
C GLY A 71 -3.29 12.38 -12.71
N GLN A 72 -3.46 11.52 -11.70
CA GLN A 72 -2.40 10.59 -11.26
C GLN A 72 -2.02 9.59 -12.36
N THR A 73 -2.99 9.19 -13.19
CA THR A 73 -2.71 8.28 -14.31
C THR A 73 -1.93 8.97 -15.43
N ILE A 74 -2.26 10.22 -15.76
CA ILE A 74 -1.56 11.00 -16.78
C ILE A 74 -0.12 11.30 -16.36
N ASP A 75 0.07 11.73 -15.11
CA ASP A 75 1.39 12.08 -14.60
C ASP A 75 2.28 10.85 -14.43
N GLY A 76 1.69 9.70 -14.06
CA GLY A 76 2.39 8.41 -14.11
C GLY A 76 2.86 8.01 -15.52
N GLN A 77 2.03 8.21 -16.56
CA GLN A 77 2.41 7.93 -17.95
C GLN A 77 3.50 8.88 -18.46
N LYS A 78 3.42 10.17 -18.11
CA LYS A 78 4.47 11.15 -18.42
C LYS A 78 5.78 10.79 -17.73
N GLY A 79 5.73 10.47 -16.44
CA GLY A 79 6.87 10.02 -15.66
C GLY A 79 7.53 8.78 -16.26
N ALA A 80 6.73 7.79 -16.67
CA ALA A 80 7.22 6.60 -17.37
C ALA A 80 7.92 6.94 -18.70
N THR A 81 7.32 7.81 -19.51
CA THR A 81 7.89 8.26 -20.80
C THR A 81 9.21 9.01 -20.59
N LEU A 82 9.26 9.91 -19.61
CA LEU A 82 10.48 10.65 -19.25
C LEU A 82 11.58 9.70 -18.75
N PHE A 83 11.20 8.74 -17.90
CA PHE A 83 12.13 7.74 -17.38
C PHE A 83 12.72 6.88 -18.50
N HIS A 84 11.88 6.47 -19.45
CA HIS A 84 12.31 5.71 -20.64
C HIS A 84 13.22 6.51 -21.57
N ARG A 85 13.05 7.83 -21.62
CA ARG A 85 13.92 8.73 -22.40
C ARG A 85 15.29 8.94 -21.75
N ALA A 86 15.34 9.11 -20.42
CA ALA A 86 16.49 9.68 -19.74
C ALA A 86 17.24 8.70 -18.82
N CYS A 87 16.58 7.68 -18.29
CA CYS A 87 17.06 6.92 -17.13
C CYS A 87 17.37 5.45 -17.45
N ILE A 88 16.63 4.82 -18.37
CA ILE A 88 16.74 3.37 -18.64
C ILE A 88 18.13 2.94 -19.09
N GLY A 89 18.91 3.84 -19.70
CA GLY A 89 20.28 3.54 -20.11
C GLY A 89 21.17 3.09 -18.95
N CYS A 90 20.82 3.45 -17.71
CA CYS A 90 21.51 2.98 -16.51
C CYS A 90 20.59 2.21 -15.54
N HIS A 91 19.30 2.55 -15.50
CA HIS A 91 18.33 2.10 -14.53
C HIS A 91 17.18 1.29 -15.14
N ASP A 92 17.47 0.50 -16.16
CA ASP A 92 16.48 -0.39 -16.77
C ASP A 92 15.82 -1.29 -15.71
N SER A 93 14.49 -1.39 -15.78
CA SER A 93 13.65 -2.15 -14.84
C SER A 93 13.97 -1.89 -13.35
N GLY A 94 14.38 -0.67 -13.01
CA GLY A 94 14.76 -0.29 -11.65
C GLY A 94 16.15 -0.72 -11.19
N GLY A 95 16.95 -1.34 -12.07
CA GLY A 95 18.31 -1.77 -11.78
C GLY A 95 19.33 -0.63 -11.67
N ASN A 96 20.62 -0.99 -11.67
CA ASN A 96 21.72 -0.05 -11.88
C ASN A 96 22.91 -0.82 -12.48
N ILE A 97 23.17 -0.61 -13.77
CA ILE A 97 24.25 -1.32 -14.48
C ILE A 97 25.65 -0.82 -14.11
N ILE A 98 25.75 0.37 -13.51
CA ILE A 98 27.03 1.02 -13.21
C ILE A 98 27.50 0.70 -11.79
N GLN A 99 26.58 0.68 -10.83
CA GLN A 99 26.89 0.53 -9.41
C GLN A 99 25.95 -0.48 -8.73
N PRO A 100 26.43 -1.70 -8.46
CA PRO A 100 25.72 -2.67 -7.64
C PRO A 100 25.37 -2.10 -6.26
N GLY A 101 24.17 -2.39 -5.77
CA GLY A 101 23.69 -1.90 -4.48
C GLY A 101 23.25 -0.43 -4.45
N ALA A 102 23.17 0.23 -5.60
CA ALA A 102 22.56 1.54 -5.80
C ALA A 102 21.43 1.46 -6.84
N THR A 103 20.62 0.40 -6.79
CA THR A 103 19.43 0.25 -7.64
C THR A 103 18.30 1.17 -7.18
N LEU A 104 17.25 1.27 -8.00
CA LEU A 104 16.03 2.00 -7.66
C LEU A 104 14.99 1.13 -6.94
N PHE A 105 15.37 -0.06 -6.48
CA PHE A 105 14.52 -0.87 -5.61
C PHE A 105 14.51 -0.31 -4.19
N LEU A 106 13.35 -0.39 -3.52
CA LEU A 106 13.13 0.20 -2.20
C LEU A 106 14.24 -0.12 -1.18
N LYS A 107 14.65 -1.39 -1.11
CA LYS A 107 15.73 -1.84 -0.20
C LYS A 107 17.06 -1.11 -0.41
N ASP A 108 17.40 -0.79 -1.66
CA ASP A 108 18.63 -0.06 -1.97
C ASP A 108 18.46 1.43 -1.72
N LEU A 109 17.29 2.00 -2.03
CA LEU A 109 16.99 3.39 -1.73
C LEU A 109 17.05 3.67 -0.23
N GLU A 110 16.41 2.85 0.60
CA GLU A 110 16.42 2.95 2.07
C GLU A 110 17.85 2.82 2.61
N ARG A 111 18.61 1.82 2.14
CA ARG A 111 20.00 1.62 2.58
C ARG A 111 20.89 2.82 2.25
N ASN A 112 20.61 3.52 1.16
CA ASN A 112 21.37 4.69 0.71
C ASN A 112 20.79 6.02 1.19
N GLY A 113 19.70 6.00 1.98
CA GLY A 113 19.03 7.19 2.52
C GLY A 113 18.36 8.06 1.46
N VAL A 114 17.88 7.46 0.36
CA VAL A 114 17.26 8.14 -0.79
C VAL A 114 15.90 7.51 -1.15
N ASP A 115 15.18 7.03 -0.14
CA ASP A 115 13.86 6.40 -0.25
C ASP A 115 12.71 7.41 -0.27
N LYS A 116 12.97 8.68 0.00
CA LYS A 116 11.97 9.75 -0.07
C LYS A 116 11.98 10.42 -1.44
N GLU A 117 10.83 10.90 -1.87
CA GLU A 117 10.67 11.58 -3.15
C GLU A 117 11.58 12.81 -3.26
N GLU A 118 11.72 13.58 -2.19
CA GLU A 118 12.57 14.76 -2.15
C GLU A 118 14.05 14.39 -2.33
N GLU A 119 14.50 13.27 -1.76
CA GLU A 119 15.88 12.80 -1.90
C GLU A 119 16.16 12.27 -3.31
N ILE A 120 15.19 11.57 -3.90
CA ILE A 120 15.25 11.12 -5.30
C ILE A 120 15.34 12.34 -6.23
N TYR A 121 14.55 13.38 -5.95
CA TYR A 121 14.61 14.66 -6.65
C TYR A 121 16.01 15.27 -6.54
N GLN A 122 16.57 15.39 -5.33
CA GLN A 122 17.90 15.97 -5.11
C GLN A 122 18.99 15.23 -5.87
N VAL A 123 18.99 13.89 -5.82
CA VAL A 123 19.97 13.05 -6.54
C VAL A 123 19.81 13.19 -8.05
N THR A 124 18.57 13.23 -8.56
CA THR A 124 18.32 13.41 -9.99
C THR A 124 18.73 14.82 -10.46
N TYR A 125 18.50 15.84 -9.62
CA TYR A 125 18.83 17.22 -9.94
C TYR A 125 20.34 17.45 -9.97
N TYR A 126 21.05 17.10 -8.90
CA TYR A 126 22.47 17.44 -8.71
C TYR A 126 23.45 16.33 -9.10
N GLY A 127 22.96 15.10 -9.26
CA GLY A 127 23.79 13.92 -9.47
C GLY A 127 24.38 13.39 -8.16
N LYS A 128 24.89 12.15 -8.19
CA LYS A 128 25.58 11.53 -7.06
C LYS A 128 26.62 10.54 -7.57
N GLY A 129 27.89 10.78 -7.24
CA GLY A 129 28.99 9.93 -7.66
C GLY A 129 29.12 9.86 -9.19
N ARG A 130 28.83 8.68 -9.76
CA ARG A 130 28.90 8.45 -11.22
C ARG A 130 27.59 8.78 -11.96
N MET A 131 26.49 8.99 -11.24
CA MET A 131 25.24 9.42 -11.85
C MET A 131 25.28 10.93 -12.11
N PRO A 132 25.10 11.38 -13.37
CA PRO A 132 25.09 12.79 -13.67
C PRO A 132 23.82 13.48 -13.15
N GLY A 133 23.92 14.75 -12.75
CA GLY A 133 22.75 15.59 -12.44
C GLY A 133 22.06 16.13 -13.69
N PHE A 134 20.74 16.22 -13.66
CA PHE A 134 19.90 16.64 -14.79
C PHE A 134 19.28 18.03 -14.63
N GLY A 135 19.32 18.62 -13.45
CA GLY A 135 18.71 19.92 -13.17
C GLY A 135 19.36 21.06 -13.95
N GLU A 136 18.58 22.09 -14.29
CA GLU A 136 19.07 23.27 -15.03
C GLU A 136 20.26 23.95 -14.33
N ASN A 137 20.22 24.04 -13.00
CA ASN A 137 21.27 24.67 -12.20
C ASN A 137 22.34 23.71 -11.67
N CYS A 138 22.37 22.45 -12.12
CA CYS A 138 23.44 21.52 -11.73
C CYS A 138 24.80 22.06 -12.16
N THR A 139 25.75 22.08 -11.22
CA THR A 139 27.12 22.60 -11.36
C THR A 139 28.07 21.88 -10.40
N PRO A 140 29.38 21.74 -10.70
CA PRO A 140 30.09 22.04 -11.96
C PRO A 140 29.66 21.18 -13.16
N ARG A 141 29.93 21.67 -14.39
CA ARG A 141 29.48 21.02 -15.64
C ARG A 141 29.80 19.53 -15.74
N GLY A 142 30.95 19.09 -15.19
CA GLY A 142 31.43 17.72 -15.25
C GLY A 142 30.65 16.73 -14.39
N GLN A 143 29.87 17.18 -13.39
CA GLN A 143 29.00 16.31 -12.60
C GLN A 143 27.59 16.17 -13.19
N CYS A 144 27.29 16.91 -14.26
CA CYS A 144 25.96 17.03 -14.81
C CYS A 144 25.88 16.42 -16.20
N THR A 145 24.67 16.04 -16.63
CA THR A 145 24.44 15.40 -17.93
C THR A 145 24.96 16.26 -19.07
N PHE A 146 25.66 15.66 -20.04
CA PHE A 146 26.12 16.37 -21.23
C PHE A 146 24.98 16.69 -22.21
N GLY A 147 23.86 15.96 -22.12
CA GLY A 147 22.66 16.24 -22.90
C GLY A 147 21.85 17.44 -22.37
N PRO A 148 20.64 17.65 -22.92
CA PRO A 148 19.70 18.65 -22.42
C PRO A 148 19.41 18.45 -20.94
N ARG A 149 19.30 19.56 -20.21
CA ARG A 149 18.81 19.57 -18.83
C ARG A 149 17.30 19.37 -18.81
N LEU A 150 16.79 18.91 -17.67
CA LEU A 150 15.37 18.73 -17.42
C LEU A 150 14.85 19.88 -16.57
N GLN A 151 13.60 20.28 -16.81
CA GLN A 151 12.92 21.27 -15.97
C GLN A 151 12.62 20.68 -14.59
N GLU A 152 12.45 21.54 -13.60
CA GLU A 152 12.14 21.16 -12.22
C GLU A 152 10.87 20.29 -12.12
N ASP A 153 9.82 20.64 -12.87
CA ASP A 153 8.58 19.86 -12.94
C ASP A 153 8.79 18.45 -13.55
N GLU A 154 9.66 18.33 -14.56
CA GLU A 154 10.01 17.02 -15.14
C GLU A 154 10.77 16.14 -14.14
N ILE A 155 11.68 16.73 -13.36
CA ILE A 155 12.45 16.01 -12.34
C ILE A 155 11.54 15.59 -11.18
N LYS A 156 10.56 16.42 -10.81
CA LYS A 156 9.56 16.06 -9.82
C LYS A 156 8.72 14.88 -10.28
N LEU A 157 8.21 14.90 -11.52
CA LEU A 157 7.48 13.77 -12.11
C LEU A 157 8.32 12.49 -12.13
N LEU A 158 9.62 12.59 -12.42
CA LEU A 158 10.54 11.45 -12.35
C LEU A 158 10.70 10.93 -10.92
N ALA A 159 10.83 11.81 -9.92
CA ALA A 159 10.97 11.40 -8.53
C ALA A 159 9.71 10.69 -8.02
N GLU A 160 8.52 11.25 -8.30
CA GLU A 160 7.22 10.64 -8.02
C GLU A 160 7.10 9.26 -8.69
N PHE A 161 7.48 9.16 -9.97
CA PHE A 161 7.45 7.92 -10.72
C PHE A 161 8.39 6.86 -10.11
N VAL A 162 9.65 7.20 -9.84
CA VAL A 162 10.63 6.27 -9.25
C VAL A 162 10.16 5.80 -7.88
N LYS A 163 9.66 6.70 -7.03
CA LYS A 163 9.11 6.34 -5.72
C LYS A 163 7.95 5.36 -5.86
N SER A 164 6.99 5.65 -6.73
CA SER A 164 5.84 4.80 -6.98
C SER A 164 6.25 3.41 -7.49
N GLN A 165 7.22 3.33 -8.39
CA GLN A 165 7.72 2.07 -8.93
C GLN A 165 8.50 1.27 -7.88
N ALA A 166 9.32 1.94 -7.05
CA ALA A 166 10.04 1.29 -5.95
C ALA A 166 9.07 0.66 -4.95
N ASP A 167 7.99 1.36 -4.59
CA ASP A 167 6.95 0.86 -3.66
C ASP A 167 6.19 -0.34 -4.22
N ARG A 168 6.05 -0.41 -5.55
CA ARG A 168 5.42 -1.52 -6.27
C ARG A 168 6.41 -2.64 -6.62
N GLY A 169 7.67 -2.50 -6.25
CA GLY A 169 8.71 -3.49 -6.53
C GLY A 169 9.06 -3.63 -8.02
N TRP A 170 8.92 -2.56 -8.81
CA TRP A 170 9.21 -2.52 -10.24
C TRP A 170 8.51 -3.65 -11.03
N PRO A 171 7.18 -3.61 -11.17
CA PRO A 171 6.46 -4.64 -11.91
C PRO A 171 6.91 -4.67 -13.38
N SER A 172 7.20 -5.86 -13.89
CA SER A 172 7.46 -6.08 -15.32
C SER A 172 6.19 -5.71 -16.09
N ILE A 173 6.31 -4.74 -17.01
CA ILE A 173 5.25 -4.48 -17.98
C ILE A 173 5.40 -5.59 -19.02
N GLU A 174 4.68 -6.70 -18.83
CA GLU A 174 4.51 -7.68 -19.90
C GLU A 174 3.85 -6.94 -21.07
N THR A 175 4.65 -6.67 -22.09
CA THR A 175 4.12 -6.25 -23.39
C THR A 175 3.63 -7.54 -24.02
N ASP A 176 2.32 -7.76 -23.96
CA ASP A 176 1.66 -8.81 -24.73
C ASP A 176 2.04 -8.58 -26.20
N GLY A 177 3.00 -9.38 -26.66
CA GLY A 177 3.58 -9.26 -27.98
C GLY A 177 2.55 -9.61 -29.06
N GLU A 178 2.52 -8.78 -30.10
CA GLU A 178 1.89 -9.08 -31.39
C GLU A 178 2.94 -9.10 -32.50
#